data_AF-A0A816H2B5-F1
#
_entry.id   AF-A0A816H2B5-F1
#
_cell.length_a   1.000
_cell.length_b   1.000
_cell.length_c   1.000
_cell.angle_alpha   90.00
_cell.angle_beta   90.00
_cell.angle_gamma   90.00
#
_symmetry.space_group_name_H-M   'P 1'
#
loop_
_entity.id
_entity.type
_entity.pdbx_description
1 polymer ?
#
loop_
_entity_poly.entity_id
_entity_poly.type
_entity_poly.pdbx_seq_one_letter_code
_entity_poly.pdbx_strand_id
1 'polypeptide(L)'
;MFLRLCLAVCLAFAAVNGRVVKPKPFLTESLVNEINAAQTTWKAGSSKFMSCCGSCWAFGAVEAMSDRICIASNGAQNAHISAEDLVSCCSSCGFGCDGGFPQAAWSYYKSSGLVTGGNYNSKQGCEPYTIPSCDHHVNGSLPPCQGEQPTPRCTKKCIDDYPTPFAKDKHFGQSVYAVRSEKQIQTELFKNGPVEAAFTVYADFLTYKSGVYKHTSGSVLGGHAVKILGWGVEDSTPYWLVANSWNEDWGDKGFFKILRGKDECGIEDGIVAGAPKLN
;
A
#
# COMPACT_ATOMS: atom_id res chain seq x y z
N MET A 1 -3.80 14.07 -15.21
CA MET A 1 -4.78 13.60 -14.21
C MET A 1 -4.11 13.33 -12.86
N PHE A 2 -3.06 12.50 -12.81
CA PHE A 2 -2.29 12.12 -11.61
C PHE A 2 -1.79 13.24 -10.69
N LEU A 3 -1.24 14.33 -11.23
CA LEU A 3 -0.76 15.48 -10.44
C LEU A 3 -1.88 16.14 -9.60
N ARG A 4 -3.14 16.08 -10.06
CA ARG A 4 -4.30 16.62 -9.33
C ARG A 4 -4.74 15.75 -8.16
N LEU A 5 -4.52 14.43 -8.22
CA LEU A 5 -4.93 13.50 -7.16
C LEU A 5 -3.92 13.41 -6.01
N CYS A 6 -2.62 13.52 -6.31
CA CYS A 6 -1.57 13.72 -5.31
C CYS A 6 -1.84 14.96 -4.46
N LEU A 7 -2.16 16.05 -5.16
CA LEU A 7 -2.53 17.30 -4.54
C LEU A 7 -3.81 17.16 -3.71
N ALA A 8 -4.76 16.29 -4.07
CA ALA A 8 -6.00 16.12 -3.29
C ALA A 8 -5.78 15.44 -1.94
N VAL A 9 -4.96 14.38 -1.84
CA VAL A 9 -4.59 13.78 -0.54
C VAL A 9 -3.72 14.70 0.27
N CYS A 10 -2.71 15.31 -0.37
CA CYS A 10 -1.85 16.25 0.31
C CYS A 10 -2.57 17.54 0.73
N LEU A 11 -3.54 18.04 -0.04
CA LEU A 11 -4.42 19.15 0.35
C LEU A 11 -5.43 18.73 1.41
N ALA A 12 -5.91 17.48 1.44
CA ALA A 12 -6.76 17.00 2.53
C ALA A 12 -5.96 16.95 3.83
N PHE A 13 -4.78 16.33 3.84
CA PHE A 13 -3.87 16.33 5.00
C PHE A 13 -3.41 17.75 5.37
N ALA A 14 -3.09 18.61 4.40
CA ALA A 14 -2.70 19.99 4.64
C ALA A 14 -3.87 20.89 5.08
N ALA A 15 -5.10 20.65 4.62
CA ALA A 15 -6.30 21.36 5.09
C ALA A 15 -6.66 20.95 6.52
N VAL A 16 -6.42 19.68 6.87
CA VAL A 16 -6.50 19.18 8.25
C VAL A 16 -5.42 19.83 9.13
N ASN A 17 -4.20 20.01 8.61
CA ASN A 17 -3.08 20.64 9.33
C ASN A 17 -3.12 22.18 9.35
N GLY A 18 -3.80 22.82 8.39
CA GLY A 18 -3.85 24.28 8.18
C GLY A 18 -5.09 24.97 8.77
N ARG A 19 -6.13 24.20 9.14
CA ARG A 19 -7.15 24.70 10.07
C ARG A 19 -6.55 24.59 11.47
N VAL A 20 -6.37 25.72 12.15
CA VAL A 20 -6.15 25.76 13.61
C VAL A 20 -7.43 25.23 14.29
N VAL A 21 -7.67 23.93 14.19
CA VAL A 21 -8.58 23.23 15.07
C VAL A 21 -7.77 23.07 16.34
N LYS A 22 -8.08 23.90 17.35
CA LYS A 22 -7.64 23.66 18.73
C LYS A 22 -7.69 22.16 18.99
N PRO A 23 -6.66 21.53 19.58
CA PRO A 23 -6.62 20.08 19.75
C PRO A 23 -7.85 19.65 20.55
N LYS A 24 -8.89 19.19 19.85
CA LYS A 24 -9.97 18.43 20.46
C LYS A 24 -9.45 17.00 20.52
N PRO A 25 -9.46 16.34 21.69
CA PRO A 25 -8.78 15.07 21.92
C PRO A 25 -9.40 13.86 21.19
N PHE A 26 -10.33 14.09 20.26
CA PHE A 26 -11.04 13.02 19.55
C PHE A 26 -11.12 13.34 18.06
N LEU A 27 -10.60 12.41 17.25
CA LEU A 27 -10.82 12.35 15.81
C LEU A 27 -12.32 12.18 15.58
N THR A 28 -12.97 13.15 14.94
CA THR A 28 -14.40 13.06 14.64
C THR A 28 -14.65 12.13 13.47
N GLU A 29 -15.81 11.49 13.43
CA GLU A 29 -16.21 10.59 12.33
C GLU A 29 -16.18 11.28 10.95
N SER A 30 -16.56 12.57 10.90
CA SER A 30 -16.44 13.40 9.70
C SER A 30 -15.01 13.53 9.19
N LEU A 31 -14.04 13.71 10.09
CA LEU A 31 -12.63 13.84 9.73
C LEU A 31 -12.06 12.50 9.24
N VAL A 32 -12.46 11.40 9.87
CA VAL A 32 -12.10 10.05 9.42
C VAL A 32 -12.66 9.77 8.02
N ASN A 33 -13.91 10.16 7.75
CA ASN A 33 -14.51 10.00 6.43
C ASN A 33 -13.83 10.84 5.35
N GLU A 34 -13.40 12.07 5.65
CA GLU A 34 -12.62 12.91 4.74
C GLU A 34 -11.25 12.28 4.42
N ILE A 35 -10.56 11.75 5.43
CA ILE A 35 -9.28 11.03 5.26
C ILE A 35 -9.48 9.80 4.38
N ASN A 36 -10.49 8.98 4.68
CA ASN A 36 -10.83 7.79 3.91
C ASN A 36 -11.10 8.16 2.44
N ALA A 37 -11.96 9.16 2.19
CA ALA A 37 -12.31 9.59 0.85
C ALA A 37 -11.11 10.14 0.05
N ALA A 38 -10.22 10.90 0.71
CA ALA A 38 -9.01 11.40 0.07
C ALA A 38 -8.10 10.23 -0.36
N GLN A 39 -7.85 9.29 0.55
CA GLN A 39 -6.96 8.16 0.31
C GLN A 39 -7.50 7.16 -0.72
N THR A 40 -8.81 6.88 -0.73
CA THR A 40 -9.44 6.04 -1.75
C THR A 40 -9.38 6.69 -3.13
N THR A 41 -9.57 8.02 -3.20
CA THR A 41 -9.50 8.76 -4.47
C THR A 41 -8.09 8.71 -5.06
N TRP A 42 -7.04 8.91 -4.24
CA TRP A 42 -5.65 8.74 -4.66
C TRP A 42 -5.34 7.35 -5.19
N LYS A 43 -5.91 6.31 -4.57
CA LYS A 43 -5.72 4.92 -4.96
C LYS A 43 -6.49 4.52 -6.22
N ALA A 44 -7.70 5.02 -6.44
CA ALA A 44 -8.49 4.75 -7.66
C ALA A 44 -7.83 5.26 -8.96
N GLY A 45 -6.76 6.06 -8.86
CA GLY A 45 -5.91 6.42 -10.01
C GLY A 45 -4.59 5.65 -10.06
N SER A 46 -4.22 4.89 -9.03
CA SER A 46 -2.88 4.34 -8.81
C SER A 46 -2.86 2.87 -8.35
N SER A 47 -3.97 2.14 -8.48
CA SER A 47 -4.07 0.71 -8.14
C SER A 47 -2.91 -0.04 -8.77
N LYS A 48 -1.97 -0.50 -7.93
CA LYS A 48 -0.82 -1.28 -8.37
C LYS A 48 -1.23 -2.76 -8.35
N PHE A 49 -0.95 -3.42 -9.46
CA PHE A 49 -1.35 -4.80 -9.70
C PHE A 49 -0.18 -5.72 -9.39
N MET A 50 -0.36 -6.61 -8.41
CA MET A 50 0.67 -7.55 -8.04
C MET A 50 0.96 -8.59 -9.15
N SER A 51 -0.01 -8.83 -10.03
CA SER A 51 0.06 -9.86 -11.07
C SER A 51 0.22 -11.27 -10.47
N CYS A 52 0.55 -12.26 -11.29
CA CYS A 52 0.86 -13.64 -10.93
C CYS A 52 2.23 -13.75 -10.22
N CYS A 53 2.44 -13.01 -9.14
CA CYS A 53 3.69 -12.98 -8.38
C CYS A 53 3.32 -12.74 -6.92
N GLY A 54 3.77 -13.55 -5.96
CA GLY A 54 3.54 -13.32 -4.52
C GLY A 54 4.31 -12.13 -3.92
N SER A 55 4.38 -11.00 -4.62
CA SER A 55 5.08 -9.78 -4.19
C SER A 55 4.25 -8.85 -3.30
N CYS A 56 3.28 -9.36 -2.53
CA CYS A 56 2.32 -8.52 -1.79
C CYS A 56 3.03 -7.65 -0.76
N TRP A 57 4.05 -8.23 -0.13
CA TRP A 57 4.98 -7.61 0.81
C TRP A 57 5.75 -6.42 0.23
N ALA A 58 5.91 -6.37 -1.10
CA ALA A 58 6.54 -5.25 -1.77
C ALA A 58 5.51 -4.18 -2.14
N PHE A 59 4.32 -4.60 -2.60
CA PHE A 59 3.25 -3.69 -3.01
C PHE A 59 2.70 -2.90 -1.82
N GLY A 60 2.39 -3.55 -0.69
CA GLY A 60 1.95 -2.87 0.53
C GLY A 60 2.97 -1.80 0.97
N ALA A 61 4.25 -2.17 0.97
CA ALA A 61 5.37 -1.30 1.29
C ALA A 61 5.47 -0.09 0.35
N VAL A 62 5.67 -0.29 -0.96
CA VAL A 62 5.96 0.82 -1.89
C VAL A 62 4.77 1.74 -2.08
N GLU A 63 3.55 1.25 -1.90
CA GLU A 63 2.36 2.08 -1.91
C GLU A 63 2.32 2.98 -0.68
N ALA A 64 2.50 2.44 0.52
CA ALA A 64 2.54 3.25 1.74
C ALA A 64 3.71 4.24 1.73
N MET A 65 4.88 3.85 1.21
CA MET A 65 6.04 4.73 1.03
C MET A 65 5.73 5.90 0.08
N SER A 66 5.11 5.62 -1.07
CA SER A 66 4.74 6.65 -2.05
C SER A 66 3.78 7.68 -1.44
N ASP A 67 2.75 7.20 -0.73
CA ASP A 67 1.77 8.06 -0.05
C ASP A 67 2.44 8.95 0.99
N ARG A 68 3.32 8.36 1.81
CA ARG A 68 4.03 9.05 2.89
C ARG A 68 5.01 10.10 2.38
N ILE A 69 5.66 9.88 1.23
CA ILE A 69 6.52 10.91 0.61
C ILE A 69 5.68 12.15 0.24
N CYS A 70 4.50 11.97 -0.37
CA CYS A 70 3.58 13.10 -0.61
C CYS A 70 3.22 13.77 0.72
N ILE A 71 2.66 13.00 1.66
CA ILE A 71 2.09 13.54 2.89
C ILE A 71 3.14 14.32 3.68
N ALA A 72 4.31 13.74 3.90
CA ALA A 72 5.39 14.38 4.66
C ALA A 72 5.94 15.64 3.96
N SER A 73 5.92 15.67 2.63
CA SER A 73 6.37 16.82 1.84
C SER A 73 5.27 17.87 1.59
N ASN A 74 4.08 17.70 2.18
CA ASN A 74 2.89 18.52 1.89
C ASN A 74 2.61 18.63 0.37
N GLY A 75 2.84 17.53 -0.37
CA GLY A 75 2.62 17.45 -1.82
C GLY A 75 3.74 18.03 -2.68
N ALA A 76 4.85 18.50 -2.09
CA ALA A 76 5.99 18.99 -2.85
C ALA A 76 6.73 17.86 -3.60
N GLN A 77 6.67 16.63 -3.09
CA GLN A 77 7.27 15.45 -3.70
C GLN A 77 6.19 14.41 -3.99
N ASN A 78 6.08 14.00 -5.26
CA ASN A 78 5.19 12.94 -5.70
C ASN A 78 6.01 11.82 -6.35
N ALA A 79 6.56 10.93 -5.52
CA ALA A 79 7.38 9.82 -5.97
C ALA A 79 6.58 8.51 -5.90
N HIS A 80 6.32 7.91 -7.06
CA HIS A 80 5.75 6.56 -7.14
C HIS A 80 6.88 5.55 -7.03
N ILE A 81 7.06 4.95 -5.85
CA ILE A 81 8.16 4.04 -5.57
C ILE A 81 7.99 2.71 -6.32
N SER A 82 9.06 2.22 -6.96
CA SER A 82 9.06 1.03 -7.80
C SER A 82 8.88 -0.25 -6.97
N ALA A 83 7.84 -1.01 -7.27
CA ALA A 83 7.72 -2.38 -6.79
C ALA A 83 8.77 -3.30 -7.45
N GLU A 84 9.13 -3.02 -8.71
CA GLU A 84 10.11 -3.80 -9.48
C GLU A 84 11.49 -3.80 -8.81
N ASP A 85 12.00 -2.62 -8.44
CA ASP A 85 13.28 -2.45 -7.75
C ASP A 85 13.27 -3.19 -6.42
N LEU A 86 12.19 -3.07 -5.64
CA LEU A 86 12.09 -3.76 -4.34
C LEU A 86 12.05 -5.28 -4.49
N VAL A 87 11.18 -5.80 -5.37
CA VAL A 87 10.99 -7.25 -5.59
C VAL A 87 12.25 -7.89 -6.15
N SER A 88 12.89 -7.25 -7.12
CA SER A 88 14.03 -7.82 -7.83
C SER A 88 15.36 -7.63 -7.10
N CYS A 89 15.56 -6.51 -6.39
CA CYS A 89 16.86 -6.13 -5.83
C CYS A 89 17.00 -6.34 -4.32
N CYS A 90 15.93 -6.56 -3.55
CA CYS A 90 16.05 -6.85 -2.12
C CYS A 90 16.22 -8.35 -1.84
N SER A 91 17.46 -8.83 -1.91
CA SER A 91 17.79 -10.24 -1.60
C SER A 91 17.56 -10.64 -0.13
N SER A 92 17.47 -9.67 0.78
CA SER A 92 17.20 -9.90 2.20
C SER A 92 15.71 -9.85 2.56
N CYS A 93 14.84 -9.53 1.59
CA CYS A 93 13.41 -9.35 1.83
C CYS A 93 12.60 -10.64 1.68
N GLY A 94 13.21 -11.74 1.24
CA GLY A 94 12.53 -13.01 0.97
C GLY A 94 12.92 -13.55 -0.40
N PHE A 95 11.94 -14.09 -1.11
CA PHE A 95 12.12 -14.85 -2.35
C PHE A 95 11.46 -14.17 -3.56
N GLY A 96 11.30 -12.85 -3.51
CA GLY A 96 10.73 -12.07 -4.62
C GLY A 96 9.26 -12.40 -4.85
N CYS A 97 8.96 -13.06 -5.96
CA CYS A 97 7.63 -13.57 -6.26
C CYS A 97 7.21 -14.70 -5.33
N ASP A 98 8.10 -15.57 -4.83
CA ASP A 98 7.68 -16.67 -3.95
C ASP A 98 7.40 -16.22 -2.48
N GLY A 99 7.12 -14.93 -2.27
CA GLY A 99 6.83 -14.32 -0.97
C GLY A 99 8.00 -13.59 -0.33
N GLY A 100 7.68 -12.80 0.70
CA GLY A 100 8.65 -11.98 1.41
C GLY A 100 8.13 -11.34 2.67
N PHE A 101 8.98 -10.51 3.28
CA PHE A 101 8.81 -9.98 4.63
C PHE A 101 8.62 -8.46 4.61
N PRO A 102 7.43 -7.94 4.98
CA PRO A 102 7.15 -6.50 5.03
C PRO A 102 8.21 -5.71 5.82
N GLN A 103 8.57 -6.16 7.02
CA GLN A 103 9.58 -5.48 7.84
C GLN A 103 10.94 -5.32 7.14
N ALA A 104 11.34 -6.30 6.32
CA ALA A 104 12.59 -6.24 5.58
C ALA A 104 12.51 -5.26 4.41
N ALA A 105 11.35 -5.12 3.76
CA ALA A 105 11.12 -4.13 2.71
C ALA A 105 11.34 -2.69 3.21
N TRP A 106 10.76 -2.34 4.35
CA TRP A 106 10.98 -1.02 4.94
C TRP A 106 12.42 -0.79 5.36
N SER A 107 13.07 -1.82 5.91
CA SER A 107 14.50 -1.79 6.23
C SER A 107 15.38 -1.58 5.00
N TYR A 108 15.03 -2.20 3.86
CA TYR A 108 15.69 -1.98 2.57
C TYR A 108 15.48 -0.55 2.07
N TYR A 109 14.26 -0.02 2.15
CA TYR A 109 13.96 1.37 1.82
C TYR A 109 14.79 2.37 2.62
N LYS A 110 15.03 2.10 3.91
CA LYS A 110 15.92 2.93 4.75
C LYS A 110 17.40 2.82 4.38
N SER A 111 17.88 1.60 4.14
CA SER A 111 19.32 1.32 3.99
C SER A 111 19.85 1.51 2.57
N SER A 112 19.07 1.11 1.56
CA SER A 112 19.47 1.07 0.15
C SER A 112 18.66 2.03 -0.72
N GLY A 113 17.47 2.41 -0.26
CA GLY A 113 16.54 3.24 -1.02
C GLY A 113 15.91 2.52 -2.20
N LEU A 114 14.88 3.13 -2.77
CA LEU A 114 14.12 2.60 -3.90
C LEU A 114 13.93 3.67 -4.98
N VAL A 115 14.05 3.30 -6.24
CA VAL A 115 13.80 4.19 -7.38
C VAL A 115 12.30 4.34 -7.61
N THR A 116 11.92 5.27 -8.49
CA THR A 116 10.55 5.42 -8.93
C THR A 116 10.17 4.35 -9.97
N GLY A 117 8.88 3.99 -10.04
CA GLY A 117 8.36 2.98 -10.96
C GLY A 117 6.85 2.86 -10.91
N GLY A 118 6.22 2.88 -12.08
CA GLY A 118 4.78 2.73 -12.27
C GLY A 118 4.34 1.29 -12.54
N ASN A 119 3.10 1.16 -13.01
CA ASN A 119 2.49 -0.12 -13.34
C ASN A 119 3.10 -0.76 -14.60
N TYR A 120 2.73 -2.02 -14.83
CA TYR A 120 3.04 -2.73 -16.06
C TYR A 120 2.70 -1.93 -17.31
N ASN A 121 3.62 -1.95 -18.28
CA ASN A 121 3.52 -1.23 -19.56
C ASN A 121 3.34 0.29 -19.42
N SER A 122 3.63 0.86 -18.25
CA SER A 122 3.73 2.30 -18.07
C SER A 122 5.15 2.79 -18.38
N LYS A 123 5.28 4.02 -18.87
CA LYS A 123 6.57 4.74 -18.98
C LYS A 123 6.83 5.65 -17.78
N GLN A 124 6.27 5.31 -16.62
CA GLN A 124 6.30 6.15 -15.43
C GLN A 124 7.41 5.69 -14.49
N GLY A 125 8.34 6.58 -14.16
CA GLY A 125 9.44 6.30 -13.25
C GLY A 125 10.61 5.56 -13.90
N CYS A 126 11.65 5.32 -13.09
CA CYS A 126 12.88 4.65 -13.48
C CYS A 126 12.68 3.18 -13.85
N GLU A 127 12.08 2.38 -12.97
CA GLU A 127 11.84 0.94 -13.17
C GLU A 127 10.34 0.61 -12.99
N PRO A 128 9.51 0.75 -14.03
CA PRO A 128 8.13 0.28 -14.03
C PRO A 128 8.04 -1.25 -13.84
N TYR A 129 6.93 -1.72 -13.29
CA TYR A 129 6.70 -3.16 -13.07
C TYR A 129 6.72 -3.95 -14.38
N THR A 130 7.34 -5.13 -14.39
CA THR A 130 7.53 -5.91 -15.63
C THR A 130 6.54 -7.07 -15.79
N ILE A 131 5.80 -7.43 -14.74
CA ILE A 131 4.87 -8.57 -14.75
C ILE A 131 3.45 -8.10 -15.16
N PRO A 132 2.82 -8.69 -16.20
CA PRO A 132 1.53 -8.23 -16.73
C PRO A 132 0.36 -8.32 -15.76
N SER A 133 -0.48 -7.29 -15.64
CA SER A 133 -1.68 -7.34 -14.78
C SER A 133 -2.62 -8.50 -15.14
N CYS A 134 -3.28 -9.07 -14.13
CA CYS A 134 -4.25 -10.16 -14.29
C CYS A 134 -5.36 -10.08 -13.22
N ASP A 135 -6.44 -10.82 -13.43
CA ASP A 135 -7.58 -10.92 -12.50
C ASP A 135 -7.38 -12.02 -11.45
N HIS A 136 -7.52 -11.63 -10.18
CA HIS A 136 -7.40 -12.52 -9.04
C HIS A 136 -8.79 -12.90 -8.49
N HIS A 137 -9.16 -14.17 -8.61
CA HIS A 137 -10.38 -14.74 -8.01
C HIS A 137 -11.70 -14.05 -8.44
N VAL A 138 -11.67 -13.31 -9.55
CA VAL A 138 -12.82 -12.65 -10.17
C VAL A 138 -12.76 -12.85 -11.68
N ASN A 139 -13.93 -12.82 -12.33
CA ASN A 139 -14.03 -12.66 -13.78
C ASN A 139 -14.21 -11.17 -14.06
N GLY A 140 -13.11 -10.45 -14.20
CA GLY A 140 -13.08 -9.01 -14.43
C GLY A 140 -12.69 -8.66 -15.86
N SER A 141 -12.00 -7.53 -15.99
CA SER A 141 -11.59 -6.92 -17.26
C SER A 141 -10.25 -7.44 -17.79
N LEU A 142 -9.48 -8.18 -16.99
CA LEU A 142 -8.15 -8.67 -17.33
C LEU A 142 -8.14 -10.20 -17.54
N PRO A 143 -7.11 -10.76 -18.18
CA PRO A 143 -6.94 -12.21 -18.21
C PRO A 143 -6.82 -12.77 -16.79
N PRO A 144 -7.37 -13.97 -16.50
CA PRO A 144 -7.21 -14.59 -15.19
C PRO A 144 -5.73 -14.88 -14.92
N CYS A 145 -5.31 -14.73 -13.67
CA CYS A 145 -3.95 -15.04 -13.27
C CYS A 145 -3.66 -16.55 -13.46
N GLN A 146 -2.59 -16.89 -14.19
CA GLN A 146 -2.19 -18.27 -14.49
C GLN A 146 -0.76 -18.55 -14.04
N GLY A 147 -0.62 -19.26 -12.91
CA GLY A 147 0.66 -19.76 -12.40
C GLY A 147 1.61 -18.66 -11.96
N GLU A 148 2.44 -18.92 -10.96
CA GLU A 148 3.41 -17.95 -10.47
C GLU A 148 4.51 -17.67 -11.51
N GLN A 149 4.78 -16.38 -11.73
CA GLN A 149 5.82 -15.89 -12.62
C GLN A 149 7.15 -15.80 -11.85
N PRO A 150 8.28 -16.06 -12.52
CA PRO A 150 9.59 -15.96 -11.88
C PRO A 150 9.90 -14.52 -11.49
N THR A 151 10.59 -14.36 -10.35
CA THR A 151 11.12 -13.07 -9.91
C THR A 151 11.99 -12.43 -11.00
N PRO A 152 11.71 -11.18 -11.43
CA PRO A 152 12.54 -10.46 -12.37
C PRO A 152 13.97 -10.26 -11.86
N ARG A 153 14.93 -10.11 -12.78
CA ARG A 153 16.34 -9.86 -12.42
C ARG A 153 16.52 -8.41 -11.99
N CYS A 154 17.28 -8.19 -10.91
CA CYS A 154 17.73 -6.86 -10.52
C CYS A 154 18.67 -6.25 -11.57
N THR A 155 18.19 -5.29 -12.35
CA THR A 155 18.96 -4.65 -13.44
C THR A 155 19.73 -3.41 -12.99
N LYS A 156 19.28 -2.73 -11.94
CA LYS A 156 19.83 -1.45 -11.46
C LYS A 156 19.96 -0.42 -12.58
N LYS A 157 18.96 -0.35 -13.46
CA LYS A 157 18.99 0.47 -14.68
C LYS A 157 17.57 0.94 -14.98
N CYS A 158 17.41 2.25 -15.12
CA CYS A 158 16.14 2.81 -15.57
C CYS A 158 15.84 2.45 -17.03
N ILE A 159 14.57 2.54 -17.42
CA ILE A 159 14.13 2.43 -18.81
C ILE A 159 14.85 3.43 -19.72
N ASP A 160 15.12 3.01 -20.96
CA ASP A 160 15.69 3.87 -22.00
C ASP A 160 14.68 5.03 -22.23
N ASP A 161 15.10 6.28 -22.03
CA ASP A 161 14.32 7.55 -22.02
C ASP A 161 14.00 8.13 -20.63
N TYR A 162 14.28 7.43 -19.52
CA TYR A 162 14.14 8.05 -18.19
C TYR A 162 15.32 9.01 -17.90
N PRO A 163 15.06 10.29 -17.58
CA PRO A 163 16.11 11.33 -17.56
C PRO A 163 17.07 11.22 -16.36
N THR A 164 16.64 10.59 -15.27
CA THR A 164 17.42 10.48 -14.03
C THR A 164 18.15 9.14 -13.97
N PRO A 165 19.48 9.11 -13.75
CA PRO A 165 20.19 7.85 -13.56
C PRO A 165 19.69 7.07 -12.34
N PHE A 166 19.67 5.74 -12.40
CA PHE A 166 19.17 4.84 -11.35
C PHE A 166 19.63 5.23 -9.93
N ALA A 167 20.94 5.44 -9.74
CA ALA A 167 21.49 5.79 -8.42
C ALA A 167 21.03 7.17 -7.90
N LYS A 168 20.64 8.08 -8.79
CA LYS A 168 20.14 9.43 -8.44
C LYS A 168 18.63 9.46 -8.24
N ASP A 169 17.91 8.45 -8.70
CA ASP A 169 16.45 8.32 -8.54
C ASP A 169 16.04 7.64 -7.22
N LYS A 170 17.02 7.22 -6.41
CA LYS A 170 16.78 6.54 -5.14
C LYS A 170 16.16 7.48 -4.11
N HIS A 171 14.99 7.09 -3.60
CA HIS A 171 14.34 7.66 -2.43
C HIS A 171 14.60 6.79 -1.20
N PHE A 172 14.74 7.41 -0.03
CA PHE A 172 15.17 6.72 1.19
C PHE A 172 14.18 6.90 2.34
N GLY A 173 14.08 5.88 3.18
CA GLY A 173 13.46 6.01 4.50
C GLY A 173 14.39 6.71 5.48
N GLN A 174 13.85 7.61 6.31
CA GLN A 174 14.55 8.20 7.46
C GLN A 174 14.50 7.24 8.67
N SER A 175 13.34 6.63 8.89
CA SER A 175 13.10 5.70 10.00
C SER A 175 12.16 4.56 9.57
N VAL A 176 12.22 3.46 10.31
CA VAL A 176 11.38 2.26 10.14
C VAL A 176 10.99 1.79 11.52
N TYR A 177 9.73 1.45 11.72
CA TYR A 177 9.19 1.04 13.01
C TYR A 177 7.93 0.21 12.84
N ALA A 178 7.69 -0.66 13.83
CA ALA A 178 6.41 -1.36 13.97
C ALA A 178 5.42 -0.48 14.74
N VAL A 179 4.13 -0.60 14.42
CA VAL A 179 3.04 0.08 15.13
C VAL A 179 2.20 -0.97 15.82
N ARG A 180 1.80 -0.77 17.08
CA ARG A 180 1.14 -1.80 17.88
C ARG A 180 -0.16 -1.31 18.48
N SER A 181 -1.15 -2.17 18.62
CA SER A 181 -2.50 -1.84 19.12
C SER A 181 -3.31 -0.92 18.21
N GLU A 182 -4.62 -1.13 18.24
CA GLU A 182 -5.62 -0.35 17.49
C GLU A 182 -5.41 1.17 17.58
N LYS A 183 -5.22 1.70 18.80
CA LYS A 183 -5.13 3.15 19.02
C LYS A 183 -3.85 3.76 18.41
N GLN A 184 -2.73 3.05 18.44
CA GLN A 184 -1.51 3.57 17.80
C GLN A 184 -1.63 3.49 16.28
N ILE A 185 -2.26 2.46 15.73
CA ILE A 185 -2.52 2.36 14.29
C ILE A 185 -3.39 3.53 13.82
N GLN A 186 -4.49 3.84 14.51
CA GLN A 186 -5.32 5.02 14.21
C GLN A 186 -4.52 6.33 14.29
N THR A 187 -3.67 6.46 15.32
CA THR A 187 -2.82 7.66 15.49
C THR A 187 -1.80 7.80 14.37
N GLU A 188 -1.19 6.68 13.95
CA GLU A 188 -0.22 6.65 12.85
C GLU A 188 -0.87 7.02 11.53
N LEU A 189 -2.01 6.40 11.20
CA LEU A 189 -2.78 6.70 9.99
C LEU A 189 -3.18 8.18 9.93
N PHE A 190 -3.62 8.73 11.08
CA PHE A 190 -4.02 10.12 11.18
C PHE A 190 -2.86 11.10 10.97
N LYS A 191 -1.70 10.85 11.58
CA LYS A 191 -0.58 11.80 11.59
C LYS A 191 0.32 11.67 10.38
N ASN A 192 0.60 10.44 9.98
CA ASN A 192 1.69 10.08 9.10
C ASN A 192 1.20 9.39 7.81
N GLY A 193 -0.08 9.02 7.75
CA GLY A 193 -0.68 8.39 6.57
C GLY A 193 -0.64 6.86 6.59
N PRO A 194 -0.97 6.22 5.45
CA PRO A 194 -1.18 4.77 5.35
C PRO A 194 -0.03 3.92 5.88
N VAL A 195 -0.34 2.73 6.40
CA VAL A 195 0.63 1.76 6.91
C VAL A 195 0.55 0.45 6.13
N GLU A 196 1.63 -0.32 6.12
CA GLU A 196 1.59 -1.69 5.63
C GLU A 196 1.18 -2.63 6.78
N ALA A 197 0.34 -3.60 6.46
CA ALA A 197 -0.11 -4.66 7.36
C ALA A 197 0.03 -6.01 6.68
N ALA A 198 0.04 -7.07 7.47
CA ALA A 198 -0.12 -8.43 6.98
C ALA A 198 -1.22 -9.13 7.77
N PHE A 199 -1.94 -10.04 7.13
CA PHE A 199 -2.97 -10.86 7.77
C PHE A 199 -3.01 -12.26 7.16
N THR A 200 -3.64 -13.18 7.88
CA THR A 200 -3.88 -14.55 7.43
C THR A 200 -5.05 -14.57 6.47
N VAL A 201 -4.83 -15.06 5.25
CA VAL A 201 -5.90 -15.27 4.27
C VAL A 201 -6.51 -16.64 4.48
N TYR A 202 -7.83 -16.67 4.57
CA TYR A 202 -8.64 -17.88 4.58
C TYR A 202 -9.40 -18.01 3.26
N ALA A 203 -9.86 -19.22 2.95
CA ALA A 203 -10.51 -19.51 1.67
C ALA A 203 -11.78 -18.67 1.42
N ASP A 204 -12.52 -18.32 2.46
CA ASP A 204 -13.71 -17.47 2.35
C ASP A 204 -13.37 -16.02 1.92
N PHE A 205 -12.19 -15.50 2.30
CA PHE A 205 -11.74 -14.15 1.92
C PHE A 205 -11.67 -13.95 0.39
N LEU A 206 -11.31 -14.99 -0.36
CA LEU A 206 -11.20 -14.90 -1.83
C LEU A 206 -12.53 -14.50 -2.48
N THR A 207 -13.65 -14.82 -1.82
CA THR A 207 -15.01 -14.55 -2.30
C THR A 207 -15.58 -13.22 -1.81
N TYR A 208 -14.82 -12.43 -1.04
CA TYR A 208 -15.24 -11.13 -0.55
C TYR A 208 -15.74 -10.22 -1.68
N LYS A 209 -16.84 -9.50 -1.42
CA LYS A 209 -17.44 -8.53 -2.34
C LYS A 209 -17.66 -7.17 -1.69
N SER A 210 -18.18 -7.14 -0.46
CA SER A 210 -18.50 -5.91 0.26
C SER A 210 -18.71 -6.20 1.75
N GLY A 211 -18.91 -5.15 2.54
CA GLY A 211 -19.17 -5.25 3.99
C GLY A 211 -17.88 -5.37 4.81
N VAL A 212 -18.02 -5.58 6.12
CA VAL A 212 -16.88 -5.82 7.02
C VAL A 212 -16.55 -7.31 7.06
N TYR A 213 -15.42 -7.69 6.45
CA TYR A 213 -14.92 -9.06 6.48
C TYR A 213 -14.57 -9.50 7.91
N LYS A 214 -15.01 -10.71 8.23
CA LYS A 214 -14.64 -11.50 9.39
C LYS A 214 -14.61 -12.95 8.93
N HIS A 215 -13.57 -13.69 9.27
CA HIS A 215 -13.47 -15.08 8.88
C HIS A 215 -14.62 -15.90 9.50
N THR A 216 -15.21 -16.78 8.70
CA THR A 216 -16.33 -17.64 9.10
C THR A 216 -16.10 -19.11 8.75
N SER A 217 -15.41 -19.40 7.65
CA SER A 217 -15.23 -20.77 7.17
C SER A 217 -14.06 -20.91 6.19
N GLY A 218 -13.63 -22.15 5.94
CA GLY A 218 -12.57 -22.43 4.98
C GLY A 218 -11.18 -22.49 5.62
N SER A 219 -10.25 -23.16 4.93
CA SER A 219 -8.88 -23.36 5.42
C SER A 219 -8.02 -22.11 5.28
N VAL A 220 -6.94 -22.07 6.07
CA VAL A 220 -5.85 -21.11 5.88
C VAL A 220 -5.21 -21.33 4.51
N LEU A 221 -4.99 -20.25 3.77
CA LEU A 221 -4.32 -20.25 2.47
C LEU A 221 -2.90 -19.66 2.53
N GLY A 222 -2.60 -18.85 3.55
CA GLY A 222 -1.29 -18.25 3.75
C GLY A 222 -1.36 -16.86 4.38
N GLY A 223 -0.25 -16.12 4.31
CA GLY A 223 -0.19 -14.71 4.69
C GLY A 223 -0.30 -13.80 3.47
N HIS A 224 -0.91 -12.63 3.63
CA HIS A 224 -1.00 -11.60 2.59
C HIS A 224 -0.73 -10.22 3.18
N ALA A 225 0.09 -9.44 2.50
CA ALA A 225 0.42 -8.07 2.88
C ALA A 225 -0.43 -7.06 2.10
N VAL A 226 -0.88 -6.03 2.79
CA VAL A 226 -1.87 -5.05 2.34
C VAL A 226 -1.57 -3.67 2.90
N LYS A 227 -2.23 -2.64 2.36
CA LYS A 227 -2.10 -1.28 2.85
C LYS A 227 -3.35 -0.86 3.61
N ILE A 228 -3.24 -0.62 4.92
CA ILE A 228 -4.29 0.04 5.69
C ILE A 228 -4.18 1.54 5.46
N LEU A 229 -5.27 2.16 5.05
CA LEU A 229 -5.33 3.59 4.82
C LEU A 229 -6.23 4.30 5.83
N GLY A 230 -7.28 3.63 6.30
CA GLY A 230 -8.26 4.26 7.18
C GLY A 230 -9.01 3.29 8.09
N TRP A 231 -10.04 3.80 8.74
CA TRP A 231 -10.93 3.02 9.61
C TRP A 231 -12.31 3.64 9.65
N GLY A 232 -13.27 2.93 10.22
CA GLY A 232 -14.63 3.46 10.40
C GLY A 232 -15.52 2.50 11.18
N VAL A 233 -16.82 2.77 11.17
CA VAL A 233 -17.86 1.90 11.70
C VAL A 233 -18.92 1.74 10.63
N GLU A 234 -19.35 0.51 10.35
CA GLU A 234 -20.44 0.19 9.43
C GLU A 234 -21.42 -0.72 10.18
N ASP A 235 -22.68 -0.32 10.28
CA ASP A 235 -23.72 -1.06 11.02
C ASP A 235 -23.27 -1.50 12.42
N SER A 236 -22.71 -0.55 13.18
CA SER A 236 -22.12 -0.77 14.51
C SER A 236 -20.88 -1.67 14.56
N THR A 237 -20.37 -2.12 13.41
CA THR A 237 -19.17 -2.95 13.30
C THR A 237 -17.94 -2.10 12.99
N PRO A 238 -16.94 -2.02 13.89
CA PRO A 238 -15.71 -1.29 13.63
C PRO A 238 -14.88 -2.00 12.56
N TYR A 239 -14.32 -1.24 11.62
CA TYR A 239 -13.47 -1.78 10.55
C TYR A 239 -12.18 -1.00 10.33
N TRP A 240 -11.20 -1.67 9.73
CA TRP A 240 -10.08 -1.08 9.00
C TRP A 240 -10.43 -1.01 7.52
N LEU A 241 -10.14 0.12 6.87
CA LEU A 241 -10.27 0.29 5.42
C LEU A 241 -8.92 -0.01 4.78
N VAL A 242 -8.92 -1.00 3.89
CA VAL A 242 -7.70 -1.62 3.38
C VAL A 242 -7.73 -1.62 1.85
N ALA A 243 -6.62 -1.19 1.24
CA ALA A 243 -6.40 -1.35 -0.19
C ALA A 243 -5.71 -2.69 -0.44
N ASN A 244 -6.29 -3.48 -1.34
CA ASN A 244 -5.69 -4.72 -1.83
C ASN A 244 -4.81 -4.43 -3.06
N SER A 245 -4.07 -5.44 -3.51
CA SER A 245 -3.17 -5.40 -4.68
C SER A 245 -3.64 -6.31 -5.83
N TRP A 246 -4.92 -6.67 -5.80
CA TRP A 246 -5.61 -7.61 -6.71
C TRP A 246 -6.53 -6.93 -7.71
N ASN A 247 -6.19 -5.71 -8.14
CA ASN A 247 -6.96 -4.88 -9.06
C ASN A 247 -8.31 -4.37 -8.53
N GLU A 248 -8.98 -3.53 -9.33
CA GLU A 248 -10.22 -2.84 -8.97
C GLU A 248 -11.48 -3.68 -9.20
N ASP A 249 -11.40 -4.77 -9.97
CA ASP A 249 -12.51 -5.69 -10.19
C ASP A 249 -12.73 -6.63 -8.99
N TRP A 250 -11.73 -6.73 -8.09
CA TRP A 250 -11.83 -7.48 -6.84
C TRP A 250 -12.44 -6.65 -5.70
N GLY A 251 -13.31 -7.27 -4.89
CA GLY A 251 -13.88 -6.67 -3.68
C GLY A 251 -14.70 -5.41 -3.96
N ASP A 252 -14.56 -4.42 -3.09
CA ASP A 252 -15.18 -3.09 -3.24
C ASP A 252 -14.21 -2.16 -3.97
N LYS A 253 -14.15 -2.29 -5.31
CA LYS A 253 -13.27 -1.49 -6.18
C LYS A 253 -11.78 -1.60 -5.83
N GLY A 254 -11.32 -2.80 -5.50
CA GLY A 254 -9.95 -3.09 -5.05
C GLY A 254 -9.70 -2.83 -3.56
N PHE A 255 -10.74 -2.41 -2.82
CA PHE A 255 -10.70 -2.23 -1.38
C PHE A 255 -11.48 -3.32 -0.66
N PHE A 256 -11.21 -3.45 0.63
CA PHE A 256 -12.05 -4.22 1.55
C PHE A 256 -12.04 -3.58 2.92
N LYS A 257 -13.04 -3.97 3.73
CA LYS A 257 -13.10 -3.65 5.15
C LYS A 257 -12.90 -4.94 5.93
N ILE A 258 -12.13 -4.88 7.02
CA ILE A 258 -11.89 -6.03 7.92
C ILE A 258 -12.14 -5.60 9.37
N LEU A 259 -12.67 -6.51 10.19
CA LEU A 259 -13.03 -6.25 11.59
C LEU A 259 -11.82 -5.68 12.37
N ARG A 260 -12.04 -4.52 13.01
CA ARG A 260 -11.05 -3.78 13.79
C ARG A 260 -11.22 -4.01 15.30
N GLY A 261 -10.12 -3.96 16.03
CA GLY A 261 -10.06 -4.00 17.50
C GLY A 261 -10.16 -5.41 18.08
N LYS A 262 -9.99 -6.43 17.22
CA LYS A 262 -10.04 -7.85 17.56
C LYS A 262 -8.87 -8.63 16.98
N ASP A 263 -7.91 -7.94 16.37
CA ASP A 263 -6.82 -8.55 15.62
C ASP A 263 -7.33 -9.65 14.66
N GLU A 264 -8.41 -9.35 13.94
CA GLU A 264 -9.07 -10.29 13.05
C GLU A 264 -8.06 -10.78 12.00
N CYS A 265 -7.86 -12.10 11.94
CA CYS A 265 -6.87 -12.73 11.08
C CYS A 265 -5.41 -12.24 11.29
N GLY A 266 -5.09 -11.61 12.42
CA GLY A 266 -3.75 -11.06 12.71
C GLY A 266 -3.47 -9.70 12.06
N ILE A 267 -4.49 -9.00 11.56
CA ILE A 267 -4.34 -7.74 10.80
C ILE A 267 -3.66 -6.62 11.59
N GLU A 268 -3.64 -6.67 12.93
CA GLU A 268 -3.07 -5.64 13.81
C GLU A 268 -1.67 -6.00 14.34
N ASP A 269 -1.22 -7.24 14.14
CA ASP A 269 0.06 -7.77 14.62
C ASP A 269 1.25 -7.43 13.70
N GLY A 270 0.99 -7.36 12.38
CA GLY A 270 2.01 -7.22 11.34
C GLY A 270 2.25 -5.79 10.84
N ILE A 271 1.92 -4.75 11.62
CA ILE A 271 1.96 -3.37 11.11
C ILE A 271 3.37 -2.80 11.06
N VAL A 272 3.80 -2.37 9.87
CA VAL A 272 5.08 -1.71 9.62
C VAL A 272 4.88 -0.38 8.92
N ALA A 273 5.66 0.61 9.35
CA ALA A 273 5.67 1.94 8.77
C ALA A 273 7.08 2.57 8.86
N GLY A 274 7.19 3.78 8.32
CA GLY A 274 8.42 4.56 8.36
C GLY A 274 8.19 6.00 7.94
N ALA A 275 9.08 6.90 8.36
CA ALA A 275 9.11 8.27 7.87
C ALA A 275 10.02 8.36 6.63
N PRO A 276 9.61 9.02 5.54
CA PRO A 276 10.48 9.24 4.39
C PRO A 276 11.57 10.26 4.72
N LYS A 277 12.74 10.13 4.09
CA LYS A 277 13.76 11.18 4.05
C LYS A 277 13.42 12.11 2.90
N LEU A 278 13.02 13.33 3.22
CA LEU A 278 12.72 14.36 2.24
C LEU A 278 14.01 15.05 1.79
N ASN A 279 14.12 15.30 0.48
CA ASN A 279 15.15 16.15 -0.12
C ASN A 279 14.90 17.63 0.11
#